data_AF-A0A914CEL6-F1
#
_entry.id   AF-A0A914CEL6-F1
#
_cell.length_a   1.000
_cell.length_b   1.000
_cell.length_c   1.000
_cell.angle_alpha   90.00
_cell.angle_beta   90.00
_cell.angle_gamma   90.00
#
_symmetry.space_group_name_H-M   'P 1'
#
loop_
_entity.id
_entity.type
_entity.pdbx_description
1 polymer ?
#
loop_
_entity_poly.entity_id
_entity_poly.type
_entity_poly.pdbx_seq_one_letter_code
_entity_poly.pdbx_strand_id
1 'polypeptide(L)'
;MALEAMNKAIKEYDEEQKIITECCVKFASFLKVNAILPFNDTIKDYIQMNINEEEKIAAITKDYTQVESLREQLRIYEKERSILESNLESGGAAPITPKDIKNLENKLIKLHHFGKSIKDLFEKTKKGREKQFM
;
A
#
# COMPACT_ATOMS: atom_id res chain seq x y z
N MET A 1 24.87 -5.80 -19.17
CA MET A 1 23.68 -5.34 -19.92
C MET A 1 22.36 -5.97 -19.44
N ALA A 2 22.03 -7.24 -19.71
CA ALA A 2 20.72 -7.80 -19.28
C ALA A 2 20.58 -7.95 -17.75
N LEU A 3 21.62 -8.43 -17.06
CA LEU A 3 21.60 -8.62 -15.60
C LEU A 3 21.53 -7.28 -14.82
N GLU A 4 22.19 -6.23 -15.32
CA GLU A 4 22.16 -4.90 -14.72
C GLU A 4 20.80 -4.21 -14.88
N ALA A 5 20.16 -4.37 -16.04
CA ALA A 5 18.80 -3.87 -16.25
C ALA A 5 17.79 -4.58 -15.33
N MET A 6 17.97 -5.88 -15.11
CA MET A 6 17.12 -6.67 -14.22
C MET A 6 17.30 -6.27 -12.74
N ASN A 7 18.55 -6.09 -12.28
CA ASN A 7 18.83 -5.59 -10.93
C ASN A 7 18.32 -4.16 -10.70
N LYS A 8 18.34 -3.31 -11.73
CA LYS A 8 17.78 -1.96 -11.66
C LYS A 8 16.26 -2.00 -11.51
N ALA A 9 15.59 -2.83 -12.31
CA ALA A 9 14.14 -3.00 -12.22
C ALA A 9 13.72 -3.53 -10.83
N ILE A 10 14.45 -4.50 -10.27
CA ILE A 10 14.18 -5.01 -8.90
C ILE A 10 14.23 -3.88 -7.87
N LYS A 11 15.27 -3.03 -7.90
CA LYS A 11 15.36 -1.88 -6.99
C LYS A 11 14.21 -0.88 -7.16
N GLU A 12 13.83 -0.59 -8.40
CA GLU A 12 12.70 0.29 -8.67
C GLU A 12 11.39 -0.31 -8.14
N TYR A 13 11.18 -1.62 -8.28
CA TYR A 13 10.01 -2.30 -7.70
C TYR A 13 9.99 -2.24 -6.16
N ASP A 14 11.12 -2.49 -5.51
CA ASP A 14 11.24 -2.40 -4.04
C ASP A 14 10.95 -0.97 -3.54
N GLU A 15 11.46 0.05 -4.23
CA GLU A 15 11.21 1.45 -3.90
C GLU A 15 9.73 1.82 -4.07
N GLU A 16 9.09 1.38 -5.16
CA GLU A 16 7.66 1.62 -5.37
C GLU A 16 6.80 0.92 -4.32
N GLN A 17 7.13 -0.34 -3.98
CA GLN A 17 6.42 -1.10 -2.96
C GLN A 17 6.45 -0.39 -1.60
N LYS A 18 7.59 0.21 -1.24
CA LYS A 18 7.69 1.03 -0.03
C LYS A 18 6.78 2.26 -0.09
N ILE A 19 6.77 2.99 -1.21
CA ILE A 19 5.91 4.18 -1.37
C ILE A 19 4.43 3.81 -1.32
N ILE A 20 4.04 2.69 -1.93
CA ILE A 20 2.67 2.18 -1.89
C ILE A 20 2.27 1.86 -0.45
N THR A 21 3.13 1.16 0.28
CA THR A 21 2.90 0.80 1.69
C THR A 21 2.68 2.04 2.56
N GLU A 22 3.57 3.04 2.45
CA GLU A 22 3.43 4.32 3.16
C GLU A 22 2.10 5.04 2.84
N CYS A 23 1.66 4.97 1.57
CA CYS A 23 0.39 5.58 1.16
C CYS A 23 -0.80 4.81 1.76
N CYS A 24 -0.80 3.48 1.70
CA CYS A 24 -1.84 2.63 2.26
C CYS A 24 -2.05 2.89 3.75
N VAL A 25 -0.97 2.98 4.52
CA VAL A 25 -0.99 3.29 5.95
C VAL A 25 -1.64 4.65 6.23
N LYS A 26 -1.32 5.68 5.44
CA LYS A 26 -1.91 7.02 5.58
C LYS A 26 -3.37 7.08 5.15
N PHE A 27 -3.77 6.37 4.10
CA PHE A 27 -5.17 6.25 3.72
C PHE A 27 -5.99 5.55 4.82
N ALA A 28 -5.46 4.47 5.40
CA ALA A 28 -6.11 3.76 6.52
C ALA A 28 -6.32 4.69 7.72
N SER A 29 -5.29 5.47 8.09
CA SER A 29 -5.37 6.45 9.18
C SER A 29 -6.42 7.54 8.92
N PHE A 30 -6.48 8.08 7.70
CA PHE A 30 -7.50 9.06 7.31
C PHE A 30 -8.92 8.49 7.39
N LEU A 31 -9.12 7.28 6.88
CA LEU A 31 -10.41 6.61 6.88
C LEU A 31 -10.85 6.26 8.29
N LYS A 32 -9.96 5.83 9.20
CA LYS A 32 -10.31 5.57 10.60
C LYS A 32 -10.87 6.80 11.32
N VAL A 33 -10.37 8.00 11.01
CA VAL A 33 -10.81 9.26 11.64
C VAL A 33 -12.09 9.80 11.02
N ASN A 34 -12.28 9.64 9.70
CA ASN A 34 -13.35 10.29 8.95
C ASN A 34 -14.47 9.35 8.50
N ALA A 35 -14.27 8.03 8.53
CA ALA A 35 -15.31 7.06 8.15
C ALA A 35 -16.20 6.75 9.36
N ILE A 36 -17.51 6.81 9.14
CA ILE A 36 -18.54 6.41 10.11
C ILE A 36 -18.51 4.87 10.34
N LEU A 37 -17.92 4.12 9.40
CA LEU A 37 -17.74 2.67 9.46
C LEU A 37 -16.26 2.33 9.68
N PRO A 38 -15.94 1.28 10.46
CA PRO A 38 -14.57 0.83 10.64
C PRO A 38 -13.97 0.45 9.28
N PHE A 39 -12.86 1.10 8.94
CA PHE A 39 -12.05 0.73 7.78
C PHE A 39 -11.53 -0.70 7.99
N ASN A 40 -12.08 -1.65 7.24
CA ASN A 40 -11.55 -3.01 7.20
C ASN A 40 -10.19 -2.95 6.52
N ASP A 41 -9.14 -3.29 7.25
CA ASP A 41 -7.76 -3.17 6.81
C ASP A 41 -7.38 -4.32 5.86
N THR A 42 -7.93 -4.28 4.65
CA THR A 42 -7.75 -5.31 3.62
C THR A 42 -6.31 -5.42 3.10
N ILE A 43 -5.44 -4.47 3.47
CA ILE A 43 -4.02 -4.47 3.12
C ILE A 43 -3.27 -5.55 3.90
N LYS A 44 -3.58 -5.70 5.20
CA LYS A 44 -3.04 -6.81 6.00
C LYS A 44 -3.41 -8.16 5.40
N ASP A 45 -4.69 -8.33 5.06
CA ASP A 45 -5.19 -9.57 4.46
C ASP A 45 -4.52 -9.86 3.11
N TYR A 46 -4.27 -8.81 2.31
CA TYR A 46 -3.56 -8.94 1.03
C TYR A 46 -2.11 -9.38 1.21
N ILE A 47 -1.36 -8.77 2.13
CA ILE A 47 0.03 -9.17 2.40
C ILE A 47 0.06 -10.60 2.94
N GLN A 48 -0.86 -10.96 3.84
CA GLN A 48 -0.97 -12.31 4.38
C GLN A 48 -1.31 -13.35 3.30
N MET A 49 -2.18 -13.00 2.35
CA MET A 49 -2.50 -13.85 1.21
C MET A 49 -1.25 -14.13 0.36
N ASN A 50 -0.47 -13.09 0.04
CA ASN A 50 0.77 -13.22 -0.72
C ASN A 50 1.82 -14.07 0.03
N ILE A 51 1.94 -13.91 1.37
CA ILE A 51 2.80 -14.78 2.19
C ILE A 51 2.37 -16.24 2.04
N ASN A 52 1.08 -16.52 2.15
CA ASN A 52 0.56 -17.89 2.05
C ASN A 52 0.77 -18.51 0.66
N GLU A 53 0.69 -17.72 -0.41
CA GLU A 53 0.97 -18.18 -1.76
C GLU A 53 2.46 -18.46 -1.96
N GLU A 54 3.32 -17.55 -1.51
CA GLU A 54 4.77 -17.69 -1.64
C GLU A 54 5.32 -18.82 -0.77
N GLU A 55 4.74 -19.08 0.41
CA GLU A 55 5.08 -20.21 1.26
C GLU A 55 4.84 -21.56 0.56
N LYS A 56 3.79 -21.67 -0.26
CA LYS A 56 3.53 -22.87 -1.06
C LYS A 56 4.61 -23.07 -2.12
N ILE A 57 5.07 -21.98 -2.74
CA ILE A 57 6.15 -22.00 -3.74
C ILE A 57 7.47 -22.37 -3.06
N ALA A 58 7.81 -21.69 -1.95
CA ALA A 58 9.00 -21.93 -1.14
C ALA A 58 9.08 -23.36 -0.59
N ALA A 59 7.95 -23.97 -0.26
CA ALA A 59 7.91 -25.37 0.18
C ALA A 59 8.47 -26.33 -0.90
N ILE A 60 8.26 -26.00 -2.18
CA ILE A 60 8.71 -26.73 -3.35
C ILE A 60 10.16 -26.36 -3.71
N THR A 61 10.47 -25.06 -3.79
CA THR A 61 11.77 -24.55 -4.25
C THR A 61 12.86 -24.55 -3.17
N LYS A 62 12.47 -24.65 -1.90
CA LYS A 62 13.30 -24.46 -0.69
C LYS A 62 13.92 -23.05 -0.56
N ASP A 63 13.47 -22.08 -1.34
CA ASP A 63 13.86 -20.68 -1.22
C ASP A 63 12.76 -19.91 -0.48
N TYR A 64 13.11 -19.38 0.70
CA TYR A 64 12.20 -18.61 1.56
C TYR A 64 12.49 -17.11 1.54
N THR A 65 13.42 -16.65 0.70
CA THR A 65 13.88 -15.24 0.69
C THR A 65 12.70 -14.29 0.47
N GLN A 66 11.81 -14.63 -0.46
CA GLN A 66 10.63 -13.82 -0.76
C GLN A 66 9.58 -13.86 0.37
N VAL A 67 9.41 -15.01 1.03
CA VAL A 67 8.54 -15.16 2.21
C VAL A 67 9.00 -14.26 3.34
N GLU A 68 10.29 -14.25 3.63
CA GLU A 68 10.87 -13.42 4.70
C GLU A 68 10.77 -11.93 4.36
N SER A 69 10.97 -11.55 3.09
CA SER A 69 10.73 -10.17 2.63
C SER A 69 9.28 -9.73 2.86
N LEU A 70 8.30 -10.56 2.50
CA LEU A 70 6.88 -10.27 2.69
C LEU A 70 6.50 -10.20 4.18
N ARG A 71 7.08 -11.06 5.04
CA ARG A 71 6.89 -11.00 6.49
C ARG A 71 7.46 -9.71 7.09
N GLU A 72 8.61 -9.27 6.63
CA GLU A 72 9.19 -8.00 7.07
C GLU A 72 8.34 -6.80 6.63
N GLN A 73 7.80 -6.84 5.41
CA GLN A 73 6.86 -5.83 4.94
C GLN A 73 5.59 -5.78 5.79
N LEU A 74 5.02 -6.94 6.15
CA LEU A 74 3.87 -7.01 7.06
C LEU A 74 4.20 -6.38 8.42
N ARG A 75 5.37 -6.70 8.98
CA ARG A 75 5.84 -6.15 10.26
C ARG A 75 6.01 -4.63 10.20
N ILE A 76 6.60 -4.11 9.13
CA ILE A 76 6.75 -2.65 8.92
C ILE A 76 5.38 -1.99 8.84
N TYR A 77 4.46 -2.56 8.04
CA TYR A 77 3.10 -2.07 7.89
C TYR A 77 2.37 -1.97 9.24
N GLU A 78 2.37 -3.05 10.03
CA GLU A 78 1.71 -3.08 11.34
C GLU A 78 2.34 -2.10 12.33
N LYS A 79 3.67 -1.94 12.30
CA LYS A 79 4.38 -0.98 13.14
C LYS A 79 4.01 0.47 12.78
N GLU A 80 4.05 0.84 11.50
CA GLU A 80 3.69 2.19 11.07
C GLU A 80 2.22 2.51 11.35
N ARG A 81 1.33 1.53 11.16
CA ARG A 81 -0.09 1.61 11.53
C ARG A 81 -0.24 1.87 13.03
N SER A 82 0.42 1.09 13.89
CA SER A 82 0.36 1.26 15.34
C SER A 82 0.88 2.63 15.81
N ILE A 83 1.98 3.11 15.23
CA ILE A 83 2.52 4.45 15.52
C ILE A 83 1.50 5.54 15.16
N LEU A 84 0.87 5.46 13.99
CA LEU A 84 -0.15 6.43 13.60
C LEU A 84 -1.41 6.36 14.47
N GLU A 85 -1.84 5.16 14.85
CA GLU A 85 -2.97 5.01 15.77
C GLU A 85 -2.68 5.65 17.14
N SER A 86 -1.50 5.36 17.70
CA SER A 86 -1.08 5.94 18.99
C SER A 86 -0.94 7.47 18.93
N ASN A 87 -0.46 8.01 17.81
CA ASN A 87 -0.34 9.46 17.60
C ASN A 87 -1.70 10.16 17.45
N LEU A 88 -2.71 9.48 16.90
CA LEU A 88 -4.08 9.98 16.81
C LEU A 88 -4.77 9.96 18.18
N GLU A 89 -4.60 8.88 18.96
CA GLU A 89 -5.20 8.72 20.30
C GLU A 89 -4.60 9.68 21.33
N SER A 90 -3.31 10.00 21.22
CA SER A 90 -2.62 10.95 22.10
C SER A 90 -2.85 12.42 21.75
N GLY A 91 -3.56 12.73 20.67
CA GLY A 91 -3.84 14.10 20.21
C GLY A 91 -2.60 14.88 19.76
N GLY A 92 -1.43 14.22 19.65
CA GLY A 92 -0.14 14.86 19.36
C GLY A 92 0.16 15.05 17.88
N ALA A 93 -0.53 14.33 16.99
CA ALA A 93 -0.37 14.49 15.54
C ALA A 93 -1.60 15.15 14.90
N ALA A 94 -1.35 16.11 13.99
CA ALA A 94 -2.41 16.69 13.18
C ALA A 94 -3.11 15.58 12.37
N PRO A 95 -4.46 15.52 12.40
CA PRO A 95 -5.19 14.53 11.62
C PRO A 95 -4.87 14.68 10.13
N ILE A 96 -4.72 13.56 9.43
CA ILE A 96 -4.49 13.56 7.99
C ILE A 96 -5.63 14.33 7.31
N THR A 97 -5.29 15.32 6.49
CA THR A 97 -6.27 16.18 5.85
C THR A 97 -6.69 15.64 4.48
N PRO A 98 -7.83 16.07 3.91
CA PRO A 98 -8.19 15.74 2.54
C PRO A 98 -7.14 16.20 1.50
N LYS A 99 -6.37 17.25 1.81
CA LYS A 99 -5.26 17.72 0.98
C LYS A 99 -4.10 16.72 0.98
N ASP A 100 -3.81 16.13 2.13
CA ASP A 100 -2.77 15.10 2.25
C ASP A 100 -3.15 13.84 1.48
N ILE A 101 -4.43 13.46 1.52
CA ILE A 101 -4.98 12.36 0.71
C ILE A 101 -4.78 12.62 -0.79
N LYS A 102 -5.09 13.82 -1.27
CA LYS A 102 -4.85 14.20 -2.67
C LYS A 102 -3.37 14.21 -3.04
N ASN A 103 -2.48 14.54 -2.10
CA ASN A 103 -1.05 14.45 -2.30
C ASN A 103 -0.58 12.99 -2.41
N LEU A 104 -1.16 12.08 -1.63
CA LEU A 104 -0.88 10.64 -1.71
C LEU A 104 -1.37 10.05 -3.02
N GLU A 105 -2.58 10.39 -3.47
CA GLU A 105 -3.07 10.02 -4.80
C GLU A 105 -2.09 10.47 -5.90
N ASN A 106 -1.65 11.73 -5.84
CA ASN A 106 -0.66 12.27 -6.77
C ASN A 106 0.70 11.56 -6.70
N LYS A 107 1.10 11.06 -5.52
CA LYS A 107 2.33 10.31 -5.33
C LYS A 107 2.21 8.93 -5.99
N LEU A 108 1.07 8.26 -5.82
CA LEU A 108 0.79 6.94 -6.38
C LEU A 108 0.69 6.94 -7.91
N ILE A 109 0.01 7.91 -8.53
CA ILE A 109 -0.11 7.97 -10.00
C ILE A 109 1.20 8.32 -10.71
N LYS A 110 2.21 8.80 -9.97
CA LYS A 110 3.54 9.15 -10.49
C LYS A 110 4.56 8.01 -10.35
N LEU A 111 4.16 6.87 -9.78
CA LEU A 111 5.01 5.68 -9.73
C LEU A 111 5.34 5.22 -11.16
N HIS A 112 6.59 4.83 -11.39
CA HIS A 112 7.13 4.50 -12.69
C HIS A 112 6.48 3.25 -13.29
N HIS A 113 6.33 2.18 -12.48
CA HIS A 113 5.78 0.90 -12.90
C HIS A 113 4.26 0.84 -12.69
N PHE A 114 3.77 1.24 -11.51
CA PHE A 114 2.35 1.07 -11.16
C PHE A 114 1.49 2.32 -11.35
N GLY A 115 2.09 3.50 -11.56
CA GLY A 115 1.36 4.77 -11.53
C GLY A 115 0.30 4.90 -12.61
N LYS A 116 0.57 4.38 -13.82
CA LYS A 116 -0.41 4.38 -14.93
C LYS A 116 -1.63 3.53 -14.59
N SER A 117 -1.43 2.30 -14.10
CA SER A 117 -2.51 1.39 -13.73
C SER A 117 -3.37 1.95 -12.60
N ILE A 118 -2.74 2.59 -11.61
CA ILE A 118 -3.42 3.24 -10.49
C ILE A 118 -4.24 4.44 -10.98
N LYS A 119 -3.68 5.26 -11.88
CA LYS A 119 -4.40 6.39 -12.48
C LYS A 119 -5.65 5.92 -13.23
N ASP A 120 -5.52 4.89 -14.05
CA ASP A 120 -6.64 4.31 -14.80
C ASP A 120 -7.74 3.78 -13.87
N LEU A 121 -7.35 3.16 -12.74
CA LEU A 121 -8.29 2.68 -11.72
C LEU A 121 -9.06 3.84 -11.08
N PHE A 122 -8.37 4.92 -10.70
CA PHE A 122 -9.02 6.11 -10.14
C PHE A 122 -9.98 6.76 -11.13
N GLU A 123 -9.58 6.93 -12.39
CA GLU A 123 -10.43 7.52 -13.43
C GLU A 123 -11.68 6.67 -13.70
N LYS A 124 -11.55 5.34 -13.76
CA LYS A 124 -12.69 4.43 -13.92
C LYS A 124 -13.66 4.51 -12.74
N THR A 125 -13.13 4.55 -11.51
CA THR A 125 -13.94 4.64 -10.29
C THR A 125 -14.68 5.98 -10.21
N LYS A 126 -14.04 7.07 -10.64
CA LYS A 126 -14.67 8.39 -10.72
C LYS A 126 -15.83 8.42 -11.73
N LYS A 127 -15.60 7.90 -12.95
CA LYS A 127 -16.62 7.81 -14.00
C LYS A 127 -17.78 6.89 -13.61
N GLY A 128 -17.52 5.83 -12.85
CA GLY A 128 -18.54 4.92 -12.33
C GLY A 128 -19.50 5.61 -11.35
N ARG A 129 -18.96 6.42 -10.43
CA ARG A 129 -19.79 7.21 -9.50
C ARG A 129 -20.62 8.29 -10.21
N GLU A 130 -20.05 8.99 -11.18
CA GLU A 130 -20.77 10.03 -11.94
C GLU A 130 -21.98 9.46 -12.71
N LYS A 131 -21.92 8.19 -13.15
CA LYS A 131 -23.05 7.49 -13.78
C LYS A 131 -24.10 6.96 -12.82
N GLN A 132 -23.79 6.83 -11.53
CA GLN A 132 -24.70 6.30 -10.51
C GLN A 132 -25.60 7.39 -9.90
N PHE A 133 -25.29 8.66 -10.17
CA PHE A 133 -26.06 9.84 -9.74
C PHE A 133 -26.73 10.60 -10.91
N MET A 134 -26.78 10.01 -12.10
CA MET A 134 -27.65 10.44 -13.20
C MET A 134 -28.82 9.46 -13.33
#